data_AF-A0A094AUZ1-F1
#
_entry.id   AF-A0A094AUZ1-F1
#
_cell.length_a   1.000
_cell.length_b   1.000
_cell.length_c   1.000
_cell.angle_alpha   90.00
_cell.angle_beta   90.00
_cell.angle_gamma   90.00
#
_symmetry.space_group_name_H-M   'P 1'
#
loop_
_entity.id
_entity.type
_entity.pdbx_description
1 polymer ?
#
loop_
_entity_poly.entity_id
_entity_poly.type
_entity_poly.pdbx_seq_one_letter_code
_entity_poly.pdbx_strand_id
1 'polypeptide(L)'
;MVETFQSHYVSLHVRISNNAALRLYRDTLGFENDKIEAKYYADGEDAYSMRLDLSSVREELREAEGADQDEGEAVGDEGKQAAEELAKQEEVKEKLRKVRIGRGLGVGELVERDESAKA
;
A
#
# COMPACT_ATOMS: atom_id res chain seq x y z
N MET A 1 9.08 -0.22 14.29
CA MET A 1 9.06 -1.60 13.74
C MET A 1 7.99 -1.74 12.67
N VAL A 2 6.70 -1.54 13.01
CA VAL A 2 5.65 -1.38 12.00
C VAL A 2 5.83 -0.08 11.22
N GLU A 3 5.95 1.04 11.92
CA GLU A 3 6.12 2.38 11.34
C GLU A 3 7.30 2.45 10.35
N THR A 4 8.50 2.06 10.80
CA THR A 4 9.72 2.17 9.98
C THR A 4 9.92 1.04 8.95
N PHE A 5 9.54 -0.20 9.27
CA PHE A 5 9.92 -1.39 8.50
C PHE A 5 8.72 -2.22 8.01
N GLN A 6 7.49 -1.76 8.24
CA GLN A 6 6.25 -2.43 7.87
C GLN A 6 6.23 -3.92 8.27
N SER A 7 6.79 -4.24 9.44
CA SER A 7 6.89 -5.62 9.93
C SER A 7 5.51 -6.22 10.14
N HIS A 8 5.33 -7.47 9.67
CA HIS A 8 4.06 -8.19 9.81
C HIS A 8 3.85 -8.77 11.21
N TYR A 9 4.91 -9.23 11.86
CA TYR A 9 4.85 -9.83 13.18
C TYR A 9 6.17 -9.62 13.91
N VAL A 10 6.12 -9.76 15.24
CA VAL A 10 7.31 -9.84 16.09
C VAL A 10 7.39 -11.22 16.69
N SER A 11 8.58 -11.79 16.76
CA SER A 11 8.83 -13.06 17.44
C SER A 11 9.94 -12.92 18.47
N LEU A 12 9.85 -13.71 19.53
CA LEU A 12 10.84 -13.75 20.62
C LEU A 12 10.94 -15.16 21.21
N HIS A 13 12.02 -15.43 21.95
CA HIS A 13 12.23 -16.70 22.66
C HIS A 13 12.32 -16.48 24.16
N VAL A 14 11.56 -17.25 24.93
CA VAL A 14 11.52 -17.16 26.41
C VAL A 14 11.82 -18.52 27.02
N ARG A 15 12.68 -18.52 28.03
CA ARG A 15 12.94 -19.69 28.89
C ARG A 15 11.66 -20.24 29.49
N ILE A 16 11.45 -21.54 29.41
CA ILE A 16 10.27 -22.20 29.99
C ILE A 16 10.18 -21.95 31.51
N SER A 17 11.31 -21.88 32.19
CA SER A 17 11.36 -21.62 33.63
C SER A 17 11.03 -20.17 34.02
N ASN A 18 11.10 -19.21 33.09
CA ASN A 18 10.91 -17.80 33.40
C ASN A 18 9.41 -17.40 33.42
N ASN A 19 8.74 -17.79 34.51
CA ASN A 19 7.32 -17.53 34.72
C ASN A 19 6.95 -16.02 34.69
N ALA A 20 7.85 -15.14 35.12
CA ALA A 20 7.60 -13.69 35.12
C ALA A 20 7.51 -13.16 33.68
N ALA A 21 8.47 -13.51 32.83
CA ALA A 21 8.47 -13.13 31.42
C ALA A 21 7.27 -13.75 30.68
N LEU A 22 6.93 -15.02 30.96
CA LEU A 22 5.78 -15.66 30.33
C LEU A 22 4.48 -14.91 30.61
N ARG A 23 4.26 -14.44 31.84
CA ARG A 23 3.08 -13.61 32.17
C ARG A 23 3.11 -12.26 31.47
N LEU A 24 4.27 -11.61 31.40
CA LEU A 24 4.40 -10.34 30.69
C LEU A 24 4.05 -10.50 29.19
N TYR A 25 4.70 -11.45 28.51
CA TYR A 25 4.53 -11.61 27.08
C TYR A 25 3.16 -12.19 26.72
N ARG A 26 2.68 -13.22 27.43
CA ARG A 26 1.39 -13.85 27.16
C ARG A 26 0.20 -13.01 27.64
N ASP A 27 0.20 -12.62 28.91
CA ASP A 27 -1.02 -12.05 29.54
C ASP A 27 -1.11 -10.54 29.33
N THR A 28 0.02 -9.83 29.28
CA THR A 28 0.02 -8.35 29.23
C THR A 28 0.19 -7.84 27.80
N LEU A 29 1.13 -8.40 27.06
CA LEU A 29 1.47 -7.95 25.70
C LEU A 29 0.75 -8.74 24.59
N GLY A 30 0.10 -9.86 24.93
CA GLY A 30 -0.72 -10.63 23.98
C GLY A 30 0.07 -11.50 22.99
N PHE A 31 1.31 -11.87 23.29
CA PHE A 31 2.06 -12.82 22.47
C PHE A 31 1.48 -14.24 22.59
N GLU A 32 1.43 -14.93 21.45
CA GLU A 32 0.99 -16.31 21.35
C GLU A 32 2.19 -17.27 21.29
N ASN A 33 2.06 -18.47 21.85
CA ASN A 33 3.08 -19.52 21.74
C ASN A 33 2.98 -20.20 20.36
N ASP A 34 4.01 -20.06 19.52
CA ASP A 34 4.11 -20.70 18.21
C ASP A 34 4.66 -22.13 18.36
N LYS A 35 5.87 -22.26 18.93
CA LYS A 35 6.59 -23.55 19.03
C LYS A 35 7.43 -23.65 20.30
N ILE A 36 7.82 -24.86 20.66
CA ILE A 36 8.83 -25.12 21.69
C ILE A 36 10.12 -25.56 20.99
N GLU A 37 11.21 -24.86 21.28
CA GLU A 37 12.53 -25.16 20.77
C GLU A 37 13.34 -25.88 21.85
N ALA A 38 13.64 -27.16 21.59
CA ALA A 38 14.37 -27.99 22.51
C ALA A 38 15.84 -27.56 22.60
N LYS A 39 16.38 -27.46 23.83
CA LYS A 39 17.77 -27.08 24.11
C LYS A 39 18.22 -25.79 23.40
N TYR A 40 17.32 -24.81 23.32
CA TYR A 40 17.61 -23.52 22.67
C TYR A 40 18.71 -22.74 23.39
N TYR A 41 18.73 -22.81 24.73
CA TYR A 41 19.73 -22.13 25.54
C TYR A 41 20.98 -23.00 25.76
N ALA A 42 22.12 -22.36 26.04
CA ALA A 42 23.42 -23.02 26.16
C ALA A 42 23.51 -24.04 27.32
N ASP A 43 22.65 -23.91 28.32
CA ASP A 43 22.49 -24.85 29.44
C ASP A 43 21.58 -26.04 29.10
N GLY A 44 21.06 -26.09 27.87
CA GLY A 44 20.13 -27.10 27.41
C GLY A 44 18.69 -26.85 27.85
N GLU A 45 18.36 -25.68 28.41
CA GLU A 45 16.96 -25.33 28.67
C GLU A 45 16.22 -25.08 27.35
N ASP A 46 14.98 -25.57 27.30
CA ASP A 46 14.06 -25.35 26.20
C ASP A 46 13.52 -23.91 26.21
N ALA A 47 13.07 -23.43 25.05
CA ALA A 47 12.47 -22.11 24.90
C ALA A 47 11.07 -22.19 24.27
N TYR A 48 10.18 -21.32 24.72
CA TYR A 48 8.98 -20.98 23.95
C TYR A 48 9.35 -19.95 22.88
N SER A 49 9.09 -20.28 21.62
CA SER A 49 9.04 -19.32 20.53
C SER A 49 7.66 -18.68 20.51
N MET A 50 7.60 -17.40 20.79
CA MET A 50 6.35 -16.63 20.86
C MET A 50 6.25 -15.64 19.70
N ARG A 51 5.04 -15.35 19.25
CA ARG A 51 4.75 -14.45 18.13
C ARG A 51 3.60 -13.50 18.47
N LEU A 52 3.71 -12.25 18.02
CA LEU A 52 2.62 -11.27 18.02
C LEU A 52 2.42 -10.76 16.59
N ASP A 53 1.21 -10.91 16.06
CA ASP A 53 0.80 -10.32 14.78
C ASP A 53 0.61 -8.81 14.95
N LEU A 54 1.18 -8.03 14.03
CA LEU A 54 1.12 -6.57 14.04
C LEU A 54 0.11 -6.02 13.03
N SER A 55 -0.69 -6.89 12.39
CA SER A 55 -1.67 -6.50 11.38
C SER A 55 -2.65 -5.44 11.89
N SER A 56 -3.16 -5.59 13.12
CA SER A 56 -4.05 -4.61 13.77
C SER A 56 -3.36 -3.26 13.99
N VAL A 57 -2.15 -3.28 14.55
CA VAL A 57 -1.35 -2.07 14.80
C VAL A 57 -1.04 -1.33 13.49
N ARG A 58 -0.84 -2.08 12.39
CA ARG A 58 -0.62 -1.50 11.07
C ARG A 58 -1.87 -0.83 10.51
N GLU A 59 -3.04 -1.42 10.72
CA GLU A 59 -4.32 -0.81 10.32
C GLU A 59 -4.60 0.47 11.11
N GLU A 60 -4.43 0.44 12.43
CA GLU A 60 -4.59 1.60 13.31
C GLU A 60 -3.66 2.77 12.91
N LEU A 61 -2.39 2.48 12.62
CA LEU A 61 -1.44 3.51 12.15
C LEU A 61 -1.87 4.10 10.80
N ARG A 62 -2.37 3.27 9.89
CA ARG A 62 -2.84 3.74 8.57
C ARG A 62 -4.08 4.62 8.68
N GLU A 63 -4.98 4.30 9.61
CA GLU A 63 -6.15 5.13 9.91
C GLU A 63 -5.76 6.45 10.56
N ALA A 64 -4.78 6.45 11.46
CA ALA A 64 -4.25 7.66 12.09
C ALA A 64 -3.54 8.58 11.09
N GLU A 65 -2.77 8.03 10.14
CA GLU A 65 -2.12 8.78 9.06
C GLU A 65 -3.13 9.23 7.98
N GLY A 66 -4.26 8.53 7.83
CA GLY A 66 -5.35 8.89 6.92
C GLY A 66 -6.27 10.02 7.43
N ALA A 67 -6.03 10.53 8.66
CA ALA A 67 -6.73 11.68 9.22
C ALA A 67 -6.21 13.03 8.70
N ASP A 68 -5.08 13.06 7.98
CA ASP A 68 -4.70 14.17 7.11
C ASP A 68 -5.47 14.06 5.78
N GLN A 69 -6.79 14.25 5.85
CA GLN A 69 -7.56 14.58 4.66
C GLN A 69 -7.08 15.95 4.18
N ASP A 70 -6.33 15.92 3.09
CA ASP A 70 -6.14 16.99 2.10
C ASP A 70 -7.06 18.20 2.32
N GLU A 71 -6.64 19.15 3.17
CA GLU A 71 -7.19 20.52 3.20
C GLU A 71 -6.70 21.34 1.99
N GLY A 72 -6.29 20.68 0.91
CA GLY A 72 -6.26 21.25 -0.42
C GLY A 72 -7.68 21.44 -0.93
N GLU A 73 -8.36 22.50 -0.47
CA GLU A 73 -9.47 23.05 -1.23
C GLU A 73 -8.95 23.33 -2.66
N ALA A 74 -9.54 22.67 -3.66
CA ALA A 74 -9.19 22.90 -5.06
C ALA A 74 -9.57 24.35 -5.42
N VAL A 75 -8.63 25.29 -5.26
CA VAL A 75 -8.75 26.66 -5.74
C VAL A 75 -8.59 26.65 -7.26
N GLY A 76 -9.65 26.23 -7.94
CA GLY A 76 -9.75 26.19 -9.39
C GLY A 76 -11.18 26.50 -9.81
N ASP A 77 -11.45 27.77 -10.09
CA ASP A 77 -12.74 28.31 -10.58
C ASP A 77 -13.04 27.89 -12.05
N GLU A 78 -12.56 26.71 -12.48
CA GLU A 78 -12.74 26.20 -13.84
C GLU A 78 -14.03 25.38 -14.01
N GLY A 79 -14.78 25.16 -12.93
CA GLY A 79 -16.01 24.35 -12.92
C GLY A 79 -17.26 25.04 -13.51
N LYS A 80 -17.25 26.36 -13.73
CA LYS A 80 -18.42 27.07 -14.30
C LYS A 80 -18.47 27.09 -15.83
N GLN A 81 -17.36 26.88 -16.52
CA GLN A 81 -17.31 26.89 -17.99
C GLN A 81 -17.51 25.49 -18.60
N ALA A 82 -17.14 24.43 -17.87
CA ALA A 82 -17.27 23.04 -18.33
C ALA A 82 -18.73 22.59 -18.53
N ALA A 83 -19.67 23.12 -17.73
CA ALA A 83 -21.10 22.78 -17.86
C ALA A 83 -21.71 23.27 -19.20
N GLU A 84 -21.23 24.41 -19.72
CA GLU A 84 -21.66 24.97 -21.00
C GLU A 84 -21.02 24.25 -22.20
N GLU A 85 -19.82 23.69 -22.04
CA GLU A 85 -19.17 22.87 -23.08
C GLU A 85 -19.75 21.45 -23.18
N LEU A 86 -20.16 20.84 -22.06
CA LEU A 86 -20.79 19.52 -22.02
C LEU A 86 -22.11 19.49 -22.84
N ALA A 87 -22.90 20.56 -22.76
CA ALA A 87 -24.14 20.70 -23.54
C ALA A 87 -23.88 20.78 -25.06
N LYS A 88 -22.78 21.39 -25.49
CA LYS A 88 -22.38 21.46 -26.91
C LYS A 88 -21.74 20.15 -27.40
N GLN A 89 -21.09 19.39 -26.52
CA GLN A 89 -20.49 18.10 -26.87
C GLN A 89 -21.51 16.98 -27.09
N GLU A 90 -22.67 16.99 -26.42
CA GLU A 90 -23.75 16.03 -26.69
C GLU A 90 -24.31 16.17 -28.12
N GLU A 91 -24.50 17.39 -28.63
CA GLU A 91 -24.96 17.63 -30.01
C GLU A 91 -23.97 17.13 -31.08
N VAL A 92 -22.67 17.14 -30.80
CA VAL A 92 -21.64 16.70 -31.75
C VAL A 92 -21.51 15.16 -31.77
N LYS A 93 -21.74 14.51 -30.62
CA LYS A 93 -21.60 13.04 -30.48
C LYS A 93 -22.65 12.27 -31.28
N GLU A 94 -23.81 12.87 -31.56
CA GLU A 94 -24.87 12.28 -32.38
C GLU A 94 -24.46 12.15 -33.87
N LYS A 95 -23.47 12.94 -34.35
CA LYS A 95 -23.10 13.02 -35.77
C LYS A 95 -21.86 12.22 -36.19
N LEU A 96 -21.17 11.52 -35.28
CA LEU A 96 -19.90 10.84 -35.61
C LEU A 96 -20.09 9.36 -35.98
N ARG A 97 -19.64 9.01 -37.20
CA ARG A 97 -19.76 7.68 -37.80
C ARG A 97 -18.65 6.74 -37.28
N LYS A 98 -19.02 5.61 -36.68
CA LYS A 98 -18.05 4.64 -36.14
C LYS A 98 -17.25 3.95 -37.24
N VAL A 99 -15.92 4.07 -37.18
CA VAL A 99 -14.97 3.28 -38.00
C VAL A 99 -14.19 2.34 -37.07
N ARG A 100 -14.00 1.09 -37.49
CA ARG A 100 -13.37 0.04 -36.68
C ARG A 100 -11.88 0.30 -36.52
N ILE A 101 -11.44 0.53 -35.29
CA ILE A 101 -10.02 0.65 -34.93
C ILE A 101 -9.52 -0.76 -34.57
N GLY A 102 -8.63 -1.30 -35.39
CA GLY A 102 -7.94 -2.56 -35.13
C GLY A 102 -6.51 -2.43 -35.66
N ARG A 103 -5.55 -2.77 -34.80
CA ARG A 103 -4.09 -2.75 -34.97
C ARG A 103 -3.44 -1.43 -34.49
N GLY A 104 -2.99 -1.44 -33.23
CA GLY A 104 -2.10 -0.41 -32.71
C GLY A 104 -0.73 -0.52 -33.38
N LEU A 105 -0.34 0.51 -34.12
CA LEU A 105 1.02 0.66 -34.62
C LEU A 105 1.88 1.14 -33.46
N GLY A 106 2.76 0.27 -33.00
CA GLY A 106 3.73 0.57 -31.94
C GLY A 106 4.79 1.56 -32.41
N VAL A 107 5.50 2.12 -31.43
CA VAL A 107 6.46 3.24 -31.51
C VAL A 107 7.68 3.01 -32.44
N GLY A 108 7.72 1.92 -33.21
CA GLY A 108 8.77 1.61 -34.17
C GLY A 108 8.53 2.12 -35.60
N GLU A 109 7.37 2.72 -35.88
CA GLU A 109 7.01 3.23 -37.23
C GLU A 109 7.04 4.77 -37.37
N LEU A 110 7.41 5.47 -36.28
CA LEU A 110 7.66 6.92 -36.30
C LEU A 110 9.03 7.19 -36.92
N VAL A 111 9.08 7.43 -38.23
CA VAL A 111 10.26 7.93 -38.93
C VAL A 111 10.32 9.46 -38.77
N GLU A 112 11.36 9.96 -38.11
CA GLU A 112 11.68 11.39 -38.03
C GLU A 112 11.95 11.95 -39.43
N ARG A 113 11.22 13.01 -39.81
CA ARG A 113 11.49 13.77 -41.03
C ARG A 113 12.14 15.09 -40.65
N ASP A 114 13.41 15.21 -41.03
CA ASP A 114 14.26 16.38 -40.89
C ASP A 114 13.90 17.41 -41.98
N GLU A 115 13.52 18.64 -41.61
CA GLU A 115 13.04 19.70 -42.53
C GLU A 115 14.13 20.72 -42.93
N SER A 116 15.41 20.36 -42.83
CA SER A 116 16.54 21.28 -43.04
C SER A 116 16.86 21.64 -44.51
N ALA A 117 16.04 21.25 -45.50
CA ALA A 117 16.32 21.55 -46.90
C ALA A 117 15.06 21.84 -47.74
N LYS A 118 14.49 23.04 -47.58
CA LYS A 118 13.75 23.72 -48.65
C LYS A 118 13.82 25.24 -48.49
N ALA A 119 14.90 25.83 -48.99
CA ALA A 119 14.93 27.19 -49.50
C ALA A 119 14.93 27.11 -51.03
#